data_AF-D8UJN0-F1
#
_entry.id   AF-D8UJN0-F1
#
_cell.length_a   1.000
_cell.length_b   1.000
_cell.length_c   1.000
_cell.angle_alpha   90.00
_cell.angle_beta   90.00
_cell.angle_gamma   90.00
#
_symmetry.space_group_name_H-M   'P 1'
#
loop_
_entity.id
_entity.type
_entity.pdbx_description
1 polymer ?
#
loop_
_entity_poly.entity_id
_entity_poly.type
_entity_poly.pdbx_seq_one_letter_code
_entity_poly.pdbx_strand_id
1 'polypeptide(L)'
;MCVRVPQKPRRPPPSPKPSPPPPPPGKQFQAYKYKKYVYIFSVNSYTYSEAANFCYSRGYSLVPYRDLLSKDVTGALCFNSGLGCWVAGAQSGYCPFIDPSGNGGPYARNCEEKQRVLCFRPSP
;
A
#
# COMPACT_ATOMS: atom_id res chain seq x y z
N MET A 1 -11.02 13.08 -48.71
CA MET A 1 -10.52 11.69 -48.62
C MET A 1 -9.84 11.56 -47.25
N CYS A 2 -10.41 10.81 -46.29
CA CYS A 2 -9.80 10.63 -44.97
C CYS A 2 -9.61 9.14 -44.70
N VAL A 3 -8.34 8.73 -44.63
CA VAL A 3 -7.88 7.35 -44.50
C VAL A 3 -8.06 6.89 -43.04
N ARG A 4 -8.69 5.73 -42.83
CA ARG A 4 -8.89 5.11 -41.51
C ARG A 4 -7.60 4.45 -41.03
N VAL A 5 -7.14 4.81 -39.83
CA VAL A 5 -6.02 4.14 -39.14
C VAL A 5 -6.55 2.87 -38.44
N PRO A 6 -5.95 1.68 -38.63
CA PRO A 6 -6.39 0.46 -37.94
C PRO A 6 -5.94 0.47 -36.47
N GLN A 7 -6.90 0.44 -35.53
CA GLN A 7 -6.62 0.31 -34.10
C GLN A 7 -6.20 -1.14 -33.77
N LYS A 8 -5.02 -1.31 -33.16
CA LYS A 8 -4.56 -2.59 -32.57
C LYS A 8 -5.63 -3.13 -31.59
N PRO A 9 -5.83 -4.47 -31.52
CA PRO A 9 -6.69 -5.06 -30.49
C PRO A 9 -6.18 -4.67 -29.10
N ARG A 10 -7.00 -3.95 -28.33
CA ARG A 10 -6.72 -3.66 -26.92
C ARG A 10 -6.72 -4.99 -26.18
N ARG A 11 -5.63 -5.33 -25.48
CA ARG A 11 -5.60 -6.47 -24.57
C ARG A 11 -6.78 -6.32 -23.58
N PRO A 12 -7.51 -7.39 -23.26
CA PRO A 12 -8.50 -7.34 -22.20
C PRO A 12 -7.81 -6.89 -20.89
N PRO A 13 -8.47 -6.07 -20.07
CA PRO A 13 -7.94 -5.70 -18.76
C PRO A 13 -7.64 -6.98 -17.96
N PRO A 14 -6.51 -7.03 -17.23
CA PRO A 14 -6.22 -8.18 -16.37
C PRO A 14 -7.38 -8.37 -15.39
N SER A 15 -7.85 -9.62 -15.25
CA SER A 15 -8.94 -9.98 -14.34
C SER A 15 -8.72 -9.38 -12.95
N PRO A 16 -9.77 -8.91 -12.26
CA PRO A 16 -9.65 -8.43 -10.89
C PRO A 16 -9.07 -9.56 -10.03
N LYS A 17 -7.87 -9.33 -9.47
CA LYS A 17 -7.31 -10.21 -8.44
C LYS A 17 -8.31 -10.30 -7.29
N PRO A 18 -8.46 -11.46 -6.63
CA PRO A 18 -9.33 -11.60 -5.48
C PRO A 18 -8.98 -10.52 -4.44
N SER A 19 -9.93 -9.61 -4.19
CA SER A 19 -9.82 -8.66 -3.09
C SER A 19 -9.62 -9.44 -1.79
N PRO A 20 -8.70 -9.03 -0.91
CA PRO A 20 -8.60 -9.65 0.39
C PRO A 20 -9.95 -9.56 1.12
N PRO A 21 -10.37 -10.61 1.85
CA PRO A 21 -11.65 -10.63 2.52
C PRO A 21 -11.76 -9.45 3.50
N PRO A 22 -12.97 -8.90 3.69
CA PRO A 22 -13.19 -7.81 4.63
C PRO A 22 -12.73 -8.22 6.05
N PRO A 23 -12.10 -7.32 6.81
CA PRO A 23 -11.63 -7.64 8.14
C PRO A 23 -12.82 -7.98 9.06
N PRO A 24 -12.72 -9.04 9.87
CA PRO A 24 -13.70 -9.32 10.92
C PRO A 24 -13.92 -8.12 11.85
N PRO A 25 -15.14 -7.92 12.36
CA PRO A 25 -15.45 -6.85 13.32
C PRO A 25 -14.51 -6.97 14.54
N GLY A 26 -13.76 -5.91 14.84
CA GLY A 26 -12.85 -5.84 16.00
C GLY A 26 -11.36 -6.06 15.73
N LYS A 27 -10.95 -6.42 14.50
CA LYS A 27 -9.50 -6.50 14.18
C LYS A 27 -8.96 -5.13 13.77
N GLN A 28 -7.98 -4.61 14.53
CA GLN A 28 -7.31 -3.33 14.25
C GLN A 28 -6.42 -3.37 12.99
N PHE A 29 -6.05 -4.57 12.52
CA PHE A 29 -5.23 -4.79 11.33
C PHE A 29 -5.47 -6.17 10.70
N GLN A 30 -5.08 -6.31 9.44
CA GLN A 30 -5.01 -7.59 8.72
C GLN A 30 -3.56 -8.00 8.52
N ALA A 31 -3.21 -9.24 8.84
CA ALA A 31 -1.87 -9.77 8.66
C ALA A 31 -1.77 -10.60 7.37
N TYR A 32 -0.67 -10.44 6.65
CA TYR A 32 -0.37 -11.08 5.38
C TYR A 32 1.04 -11.66 5.43
N LYS A 33 1.19 -12.96 5.19
CA LYS A 33 2.51 -13.56 5.06
C LYS A 33 2.91 -13.56 3.58
N TYR A 34 4.04 -12.95 3.27
CA TYR A 34 4.57 -12.94 1.91
C TYR A 34 6.06 -13.27 1.92
N LYS A 35 6.43 -14.39 1.30
CA LYS A 35 7.78 -14.96 1.32
C LYS A 35 8.30 -15.12 2.77
N LYS A 36 9.44 -14.49 3.09
CA LYS A 36 10.09 -14.51 4.41
C LYS A 36 9.67 -13.33 5.30
N TYR A 37 8.63 -12.59 4.93
CA TYR A 37 8.19 -11.42 5.68
C TYR A 37 6.71 -11.55 6.07
N VAL A 38 6.36 -10.94 7.20
CA VAL A 38 4.99 -10.77 7.65
C VAL A 38 4.65 -9.29 7.54
N TYR A 39 3.57 -9.00 6.84
CA TYR A 39 3.03 -7.68 6.65
C TYR A 39 1.77 -7.53 7.49
N ILE A 40 1.54 -6.34 8.03
CA ILE A 40 0.25 -6.00 8.64
C ILE A 40 -0.26 -4.71 8.02
N PHE A 41 -1.54 -4.71 7.67
CA PHE A 41 -2.24 -3.59 7.09
C PHE A 41 -3.26 -3.07 8.08
N SER A 42 -3.16 -1.81 8.48
CA SER A 42 -4.11 -1.24 9.44
C SER A 42 -5.50 -1.11 8.83
N VAL A 43 -6.52 -1.36 9.65
CA VAL A 43 -7.91 -1.07 9.25
C VAL A 43 -8.22 0.40 9.49
N ASN A 44 -7.66 0.97 10.55
CA ASN A 44 -7.81 2.37 10.91
C ASN A 44 -6.76 3.26 10.23
N SER A 45 -7.11 4.53 10.07
CA SER A 45 -6.22 5.57 9.54
C SER A 45 -5.51 6.30 10.67
N TYR A 46 -4.21 6.50 10.51
CA TYR A 46 -3.30 7.09 11.49
C TYR A 46 -2.47 8.19 10.82
N THR A 47 -2.04 9.18 11.59
CA THR A 47 -0.98 10.10 11.13
C THR A 47 0.31 9.31 10.90
N TYR A 48 1.26 9.86 10.14
CA TYR A 48 2.48 9.13 9.86
C TYR A 48 3.26 8.73 11.14
N SER A 49 3.31 9.61 12.13
CA SER A 49 3.94 9.35 13.42
C SER A 49 3.21 8.26 14.22
N GLU A 50 1.89 8.30 14.25
CA GLU A 50 1.07 7.26 14.87
C GLU A 50 1.19 5.92 14.13
N ALA A 51 1.23 5.95 12.80
CA ALA A 51 1.42 4.80 11.94
C ALA A 51 2.78 4.13 12.21
N ALA A 52 3.84 4.92 12.33
CA ALA A 52 5.15 4.44 12.74
C ALA A 52 5.07 3.75 14.11
N ASN A 53 4.49 4.42 15.11
CA ASN A 53 4.34 3.87 16.45
C ASN A 53 3.46 2.61 16.47
N PHE A 54 2.42 2.54 15.64
CA PHE A 54 1.56 1.38 15.47
C PHE A 54 2.36 0.16 14.98
N CYS A 55 3.24 0.36 14.00
CA CYS A 55 4.15 -0.68 13.53
C CYS A 55 5.14 -1.08 14.63
N TYR A 56 5.86 -0.11 15.21
CA TYR A 56 6.93 -0.36 16.18
C TYR A 56 6.43 -1.03 17.46
N SER A 57 5.30 -0.59 18.01
CA SER A 57 4.71 -1.17 19.22
C SER A 57 4.33 -2.65 19.06
N ARG A 58 4.21 -3.15 17.83
CA ARG A 58 3.91 -4.55 17.50
C ARG A 58 5.15 -5.32 17.04
N GLY A 59 6.34 -4.72 17.06
CA GLY A 59 7.57 -5.30 16.54
C GLY A 59 7.64 -5.37 15.01
N TYR A 60 6.96 -4.44 14.33
CA TYR A 60 7.05 -4.25 12.88
C TYR A 60 7.73 -2.92 12.55
N SER A 61 8.12 -2.74 11.31
CA SER A 61 8.64 -1.49 10.75
C SER A 61 7.76 -1.01 9.61
N LEU A 62 7.80 0.28 9.27
CA LEU A 62 7.12 0.81 8.08
C LEU A 62 7.73 0.20 6.82
N VAL A 63 6.91 -0.18 5.84
CA VAL A 63 7.39 -0.81 4.61
C VAL A 63 8.20 0.16 3.76
N PRO A 64 9.47 -0.12 3.42
CA PRO A 64 10.24 0.72 2.52
C PRO A 64 9.69 0.60 1.10
N TYR A 65 9.40 1.73 0.43
CA TYR A 65 8.85 1.72 -0.94
C TYR A 65 9.90 1.45 -2.03
N ARG A 66 11.19 1.56 -1.70
CA ARG A 66 12.30 1.43 -2.67
C ARG A 66 12.58 -0.03 -3.03
N ASP A 67 12.22 -0.97 -2.16
CA ASP A 67 12.43 -2.40 -2.39
C ASP A 67 11.40 -2.99 -3.35
N LEU A 68 11.87 -3.81 -4.30
CA LEU A 68 11.01 -4.49 -5.28
C LEU A 68 9.97 -5.40 -4.61
N LEU A 69 10.35 -6.09 -3.53
CA LEU A 69 9.44 -6.93 -2.74
C LEU A 69 8.31 -6.11 -2.12
N SER A 70 8.64 -4.93 -1.62
CA SER A 70 7.68 -4.02 -1.04
C SER A 70 6.74 -3.44 -2.10
N LYS A 71 7.20 -3.20 -3.33
CA LYS A 71 6.36 -2.72 -4.44
C LYS A 71 5.23 -3.69 -4.79
N ASP A 72 5.50 -4.99 -4.84
CA ASP A 72 4.46 -5.99 -5.10
C ASP A 72 3.36 -5.95 -4.02
N VAL A 73 3.78 -5.94 -2.75
CA VAL A 73 2.85 -5.99 -1.61
C VAL A 73 2.10 -4.67 -1.43
N THR A 74 2.79 -3.52 -1.52
CA THR A 74 2.15 -2.19 -1.46
C THR A 74 1.25 -1.95 -2.66
N GLY A 75 1.64 -2.43 -3.84
CA GLY A 75 0.78 -2.41 -5.03
C GLY A 75 -0.49 -3.22 -4.82
N ALA A 76 -0.40 -4.42 -4.26
CA ALA A 76 -1.57 -5.25 -4.00
C ALA A 76 -2.46 -4.71 -2.86
N LEU A 77 -1.88 -4.26 -1.74
CA LEU A 77 -2.61 -3.92 -0.53
C LEU A 77 -2.99 -2.45 -0.40
N CYS A 78 -2.22 -1.54 -1.01
CA CYS A 78 -2.46 -0.10 -0.90
C CYS A 78 -3.04 0.48 -2.19
N PHE A 79 -2.44 0.15 -3.34
CA PHE A 79 -2.88 0.67 -4.62
C PHE A 79 -4.13 -0.05 -5.15
N ASN A 80 -4.04 -1.35 -5.41
CA ASN A 80 -5.13 -2.13 -6.01
C ASN A 80 -6.36 -2.26 -5.12
N SER A 81 -6.21 -2.14 -3.80
CA SER A 81 -7.31 -2.20 -2.84
C SER A 81 -8.15 -0.92 -2.81
N GLY A 82 -7.65 0.18 -3.40
CA GLY A 82 -8.31 1.48 -3.34
C GLY A 82 -8.17 2.22 -2.01
N LEU A 83 -7.36 1.72 -1.08
CA LEU A 83 -7.30 2.24 0.30
C LEU A 83 -6.18 3.25 0.54
N GLY A 84 -5.06 3.11 -0.18
CA GLY A 84 -3.85 3.88 0.06
C GLY A 84 -3.14 3.53 1.38
N CYS A 85 -1.84 3.84 1.46
CA CYS A 85 -1.09 3.58 2.70
C CYS A 85 0.19 4.39 2.88
N TRP A 86 0.52 4.64 4.14
CA TRP A 86 1.83 5.10 4.57
C TRP A 86 2.89 4.02 4.37
N VAL A 87 4.03 4.47 3.84
CA VAL A 87 5.25 3.67 3.62
C VAL A 87 6.44 4.40 4.24
N ALA A 88 7.57 3.73 4.46
CA ALA A 88 8.74 4.36 5.07
C ALA A 88 9.43 5.36 4.13
N GLY A 89 10.05 6.39 4.72
CA GLY A 89 10.94 7.32 4.01
C GLY A 89 10.49 8.76 4.03
N ALA A 90 9.84 9.21 5.12
CA ALA A 90 9.52 10.62 5.34
C ALA A 90 10.76 11.53 5.19
N GLN A 91 10.56 12.69 4.56
CA GLN A 91 11.56 13.74 4.40
C GLN A 91 10.93 15.11 4.61
N SER A 92 11.53 15.90 5.51
CA SER A 92 11.22 17.33 5.71
C SER A 92 9.72 17.68 5.82
N GLY A 93 8.96 16.91 6.61
CA GLY A 93 7.53 17.15 6.85
C GLY A 93 6.58 16.56 5.80
N TYR A 94 7.11 15.96 4.73
CA TYR A 94 6.33 15.19 3.78
C TYR A 94 6.59 13.70 3.94
N CYS A 95 5.50 12.95 3.94
CA CYS A 95 5.50 11.53 4.17
C CYS A 95 5.11 10.78 2.89
N PRO A 96 5.83 9.70 2.54
CA PRO A 96 5.53 8.95 1.33
C PRO A 96 4.27 8.10 1.55
N PHE A 97 3.34 8.27 0.64
CA PHE A 97 2.02 7.65 0.64
C PHE A 97 1.78 6.99 -0.72
N ILE A 98 1.34 5.73 -0.71
CA ILE A 98 0.92 5.06 -1.93
C ILE A 98 -0.51 5.48 -2.23
N ASP A 99 -0.68 6.33 -3.25
CA ASP A 99 -1.99 6.83 -3.64
C ASP A 99 -2.72 5.80 -4.51
N PRO A 100 -3.93 5.34 -4.11
CA PRO A 100 -4.72 4.37 -4.88
C PRO A 100 -5.21 4.92 -6.22
N SER A 101 -5.32 6.25 -6.36
CA SER A 101 -5.72 6.92 -7.61
C SER A 101 -4.51 7.29 -8.48
N GLY A 102 -3.29 7.04 -7.99
CA GLY A 102 -2.05 7.33 -8.70
C GLY A 102 -1.65 6.23 -9.68
N ASN A 103 -0.34 6.04 -9.83
CA ASN A 103 0.25 5.00 -10.68
C ASN A 103 0.84 3.82 -9.88
N GLY A 104 0.48 3.68 -8.60
CA GLY A 104 1.06 2.71 -7.67
C GLY A 104 2.44 3.08 -7.12
N GLY A 105 2.93 4.30 -7.41
CA GLY A 105 4.13 4.87 -6.80
C GLY A 105 3.85 5.65 -5.50
N PRO A 106 4.91 5.99 -4.74
CA PRO A 106 4.79 6.87 -3.58
C PRO A 106 4.65 8.33 -4.01
N TYR A 107 3.70 9.02 -3.38
CA TYR A 107 3.46 10.46 -3.48
C TYR A 107 3.79 11.10 -2.13
N ALA A 108 4.24 12.35 -2.17
CA ALA A 108 4.43 13.13 -0.95
C ALA A 108 3.07 13.65 -0.47
N ARG A 109 2.70 13.32 0.78
CA ARG A 109 1.53 13.86 1.48
C ARG A 109 1.94 14.50 2.79
N ASN A 110 1.07 15.33 3.36
CA ASN A 110 1.34 15.90 4.67
C ASN A 110 1.30 14.79 5.72
N CYS A 111 2.33 14.69 6.56
CA CYS A 111 2.46 13.66 7.58
C CYS A 111 1.35 13.70 8.64
N GLU A 112 0.67 14.83 8.78
CA GLU A 112 -0.48 15.01 9.69
C GLU A 112 -1.80 14.46 9.12
N GLU A 113 -1.83 14.07 7.83
CA GLU A 113 -2.99 13.39 7.27
C GLU A 113 -3.14 11.99 7.89
N LYS A 114 -4.38 11.57 8.07
CA LYS A 114 -4.67 10.22 8.58
C LYS A 114 -4.85 9.27 7.41
N GLN A 115 -3.93 8.33 7.25
CA GLN A 115 -4.00 7.28 6.25
C GLN A 115 -3.72 5.92 6.88
N ARG A 116 -4.11 4.84 6.20
CA ARG A 116 -3.78 3.50 6.66
C ARG A 116 -2.27 3.27 6.57
N VAL A 117 -1.76 2.29 7.30
CA VAL A 117 -0.34 1.95 7.31
C VAL A 117 -0.13 0.51 6.92
N LEU A 118 0.88 0.28 6.10
CA LEU A 118 1.42 -1.05 5.87
C LEU A 118 2.74 -1.17 6.65
N CYS A 119 2.78 -2.12 7.57
CA CYS A 119 3.99 -2.48 8.28
C CYS A 119 4.51 -3.83 7.79
N PHE A 120 5.80 -4.08 7.96
CA PHE A 120 6.45 -5.35 7.67
C PHE A 120 7.43 -5.73 8.77
N ARG A 121 7.71 -7.03 8.88
CA ARG A 121 8.81 -7.57 9.67
C ARG A 121 9.31 -8.87 9.03
N PRO A 122 10.57 -9.25 9.25
CA PRO A 122 11.02 -10.59 8.93
C PRO A 122 10.18 -11.63 9.69
N SER A 123 9.76 -12.70 9.00
CA SER A 123 9.20 -13.88 9.64
C SER A 123 10.31 -14.53 10.49
N PRO A 124 10.04 -14.92 11.74
CA PRO A 124 10.91 -15.83 12.47
C PRO A 124 11.05 -17.15 11.71
#